data_AF-A0A1G3X2Q5-F1
#
_entry.id   AF-A0A1G3X2Q5-F1
#
_cell.length_a   1.000
_cell.length_b   1.000
_cell.length_c   1.000
_cell.angle_alpha   90.00
_cell.angle_beta   90.00
_cell.angle_gamma   90.00
#
_symmetry.space_group_name_H-M   'P 1'
#
loop_
_entity.id
_entity.type
_entity.pdbx_description
1 polymer ?
#
loop_
_entity_poly.entity_id
_entity_poly.type
_entity_poly.pdbx_seq_one_letter_code
_entity_poly.pdbx_strand_id
1 'polypeptide(L)'
;MNPFKYKDAMLPIASLNSFILNGQKANDLFRPDLLLRDLKILCHTYQLGIDTTLIKPLLDELIHHENEDVRKDTFELGWMYGRRLADLICALKNPTESQKLENLRWKEEHWAYWHDIKYLYLMGGLASSPYHDIFKQAILEKVKDLDVHVEQDSQDKALYGMLMRYPSGHYVVFDFGQSFIKRTYVVRKLGENIITRKLEPIQASHLEAPKEDRFMKHAEDLNRFILQTIIDTLHEVSDTQADVLISIANYVNQGELNPGKSSYGVLSVLSSNYENYLKEQLSELLKRRVHVMLEHDATSMSHHVLQRPKTAVITLGTAFGIAFID
;
A
#
# COMPACT_ATOMS: atom_id res chain seq x y z
N MET A 1 8.20 -20.44 11.17
CA MET A 1 6.85 -20.27 10.58
C MET A 1 6.46 -18.82 10.76
N ASN A 2 5.90 -18.17 9.75
CA ASN A 2 5.51 -16.76 9.83
C ASN A 2 4.16 -16.61 10.56
N PRO A 3 4.11 -15.99 11.76
CA PRO A 3 2.86 -15.85 12.52
C PRO A 3 1.91 -14.81 11.92
N PHE A 4 2.39 -14.01 10.96
CA PHE A 4 1.60 -13.02 10.24
C PHE A 4 0.98 -13.55 8.96
N LYS A 5 1.16 -14.84 8.64
CA LYS A 5 0.60 -15.46 7.44
C LYS A 5 -0.24 -16.69 7.74
N TYR A 6 -1.24 -16.91 6.90
CA TYR A 6 -1.98 -18.17 6.83
C TYR A 6 -2.16 -18.54 5.36
N LYS A 7 -1.69 -19.74 4.95
CA LYS A 7 -1.73 -20.20 3.55
C LYS A 7 -1.20 -19.15 2.56
N ASP A 8 -0.03 -18.60 2.86
CA ASP A 8 0.68 -17.55 2.11
C ASP A 8 -0.01 -16.17 2.04
N ALA A 9 -1.20 -16.02 2.63
CA ALA A 9 -1.88 -14.74 2.76
C ALA A 9 -1.46 -13.99 4.02
N MET A 10 -1.26 -12.67 3.89
CA MET A 10 -1.01 -11.78 5.02
C MET A 10 -2.26 -11.67 5.90
N LEU A 11 -2.08 -11.82 7.22
CA LEU A 11 -3.15 -11.69 8.20
C LEU A 11 -3.31 -10.22 8.64
N PRO A 12 -4.54 -9.76 8.93
CA PRO A 12 -4.81 -8.39 9.39
C PRO A 12 -4.05 -7.99 10.67
N ILE A 13 -3.67 -8.96 11.50
CA ILE A 13 -2.86 -8.74 12.70
C ILE A 13 -1.49 -8.11 12.39
N ALA A 14 -0.99 -8.28 11.15
CA ALA A 14 0.25 -7.66 10.69
C ALA A 14 0.15 -6.14 10.53
N SER A 15 -1.07 -5.59 10.46
CA SER A 15 -1.29 -4.17 10.16
C SER A 15 -0.60 -3.22 11.13
N LEU A 16 0.40 -2.51 10.61
CA LEU A 16 1.13 -1.48 11.35
C LEU A 16 0.26 -0.27 11.67
N ASN A 17 -0.82 -0.02 10.91
CA ASN A 17 -1.72 1.12 11.14
C ASN A 17 -2.39 1.13 12.53
N SER A 18 -2.49 -0.04 13.14
CA SER A 18 -3.11 -0.25 14.46
C SER A 18 -2.09 -0.58 15.55
N PHE A 19 -0.79 -0.60 15.22
CA PHE A 19 0.27 -0.72 16.19
C PHE A 19 0.28 0.52 17.09
N ILE A 20 0.38 0.32 18.41
CA ILE A 20 0.43 1.41 19.38
C ILE A 20 1.88 1.64 19.78
N LEU A 21 2.33 2.89 19.68
CA LEU A 21 3.64 3.35 20.07
C LEU A 21 3.46 4.52 21.05
N ASN A 22 3.79 4.30 22.32
CA ASN A 22 3.71 5.32 23.38
C ASN A 22 2.30 5.92 23.49
N GLY A 23 1.29 5.05 23.55
CA GLY A 23 -0.12 5.44 23.66
C GLY A 23 -0.79 5.97 22.39
N GLN A 24 -0.08 6.07 21.26
CA GLN A 24 -0.64 6.56 19.99
C GLN A 24 -0.55 5.50 18.89
N LYS A 25 -1.51 5.46 17.97
CA LYS A 25 -1.41 4.54 16.82
C LYS A 25 -0.30 5.03 15.89
N ALA A 26 0.46 4.11 15.31
CA ALA A 26 1.52 4.44 14.36
C ALA A 26 1.00 5.26 13.17
N ASN A 27 -0.23 4.96 12.71
CA ASN A 27 -0.88 5.73 11.66
C ASN A 27 -1.12 7.19 12.10
N ASP A 28 -1.41 7.46 13.37
CA ASP A 28 -1.61 8.83 13.87
C ASP A 28 -0.29 9.61 14.04
N LEU A 29 0.86 8.91 13.99
CA LEU A 29 2.20 9.49 14.08
C LEU A 29 2.83 9.72 12.70
N PHE A 30 2.53 8.85 11.74
CA PHE A 30 3.14 8.83 10.42
C PHE A 30 2.08 8.51 9.36
N ARG A 31 1.69 9.54 8.62
CA ARG A 31 0.83 9.46 7.43
C ARG A 31 1.22 10.55 6.43
N PRO A 32 1.09 10.31 5.12
CA PRO A 32 1.28 11.34 4.10
C PRO A 32 0.47 12.61 4.39
N ASP A 33 -0.78 12.48 4.81
CA ASP A 33 -1.65 13.64 5.10
C ASP A 33 -1.14 14.51 6.25
N LEU A 34 -0.50 13.90 7.25
CA LEU A 34 0.12 14.64 8.35
C LEU A 34 1.34 15.42 7.84
N LEU A 35 2.17 14.77 7.01
CA LEU A 35 3.32 15.44 6.41
C LEU A 35 2.88 16.58 5.48
N LEU A 36 1.89 16.35 4.63
CA LEU A 36 1.34 17.38 3.75
C LEU A 36 0.81 18.57 4.55
N ARG A 37 0.10 18.30 5.66
CA ARG A 37 -0.37 19.35 6.57
C ARG A 37 0.79 20.16 7.14
N ASP A 38 1.83 19.51 7.63
CA ASP A 38 2.98 20.20 8.23
C ASP A 38 3.77 21.01 7.18
N LEU A 39 3.92 20.50 5.95
CA LEU A 39 4.51 21.24 4.84
C LEU A 39 3.67 22.47 4.46
N LYS A 40 2.35 22.37 4.47
CA LYS A 40 1.46 23.51 4.23
C LYS A 40 1.54 24.57 5.33
N ILE A 41 1.71 24.16 6.59
CA ILE A 41 1.97 25.08 7.70
C ILE A 41 3.28 25.84 7.44
N LEU A 42 4.33 25.14 7.01
CA LEU A 42 5.60 25.76 6.64
C LEU A 42 5.42 26.78 5.50
N CYS A 43 4.70 26.41 4.44
CA CYS A 43 4.38 27.35 3.35
C CYS A 43 3.66 28.60 3.85
N HIS A 44 2.70 28.43 4.75
CA HIS A 44 1.98 29.57 5.33
C HIS A 44 2.88 30.46 6.19
N THR A 45 3.74 29.87 7.04
CA THR A 45 4.71 30.59 7.88
C THR A 45 5.64 31.47 7.05
N TYR A 46 6.12 30.96 5.91
CA TYR A 46 7.03 31.67 5.02
C TYR A 46 6.32 32.44 3.89
N GLN A 47 4.97 32.49 3.89
CA GLN A 47 4.15 33.15 2.87
C GLN A 47 4.45 32.67 1.44
N LEU A 48 4.72 31.37 1.27
CA LEU A 48 5.00 30.75 -0.01
C LEU A 48 3.70 30.56 -0.79
N GLY A 49 3.65 31.07 -2.02
CA GLY A 49 2.49 30.98 -2.92
C GLY A 49 2.33 29.63 -3.61
N ILE A 50 2.64 28.53 -2.91
CA ILE A 50 2.68 27.18 -3.49
C ILE A 50 1.28 26.55 -3.39
N ASP A 51 0.65 26.32 -4.54
CA ASP A 51 -0.66 25.69 -4.63
C ASP A 51 -0.55 24.26 -5.18
N THR A 52 -0.21 23.31 -4.30
CA THR A 52 -0.26 21.89 -4.62
C THR A 52 -0.82 21.07 -3.46
N THR A 53 -1.49 19.98 -3.81
CA THR A 53 -1.98 18.97 -2.86
C THR A 53 -1.10 17.71 -2.86
N LEU A 54 -0.06 17.68 -3.70
CA LEU A 54 0.83 16.53 -3.84
C LEU A 54 2.12 16.76 -3.05
N ILE A 55 2.50 15.78 -2.24
CA ILE A 55 3.68 15.86 -1.36
C ILE A 55 4.98 15.96 -2.16
N LYS A 56 5.15 15.16 -3.23
CA LYS A 56 6.42 15.13 -3.97
C LYS A 56 6.75 16.48 -4.63
N PRO A 57 5.86 17.08 -5.45
CA PRO A 57 6.11 18.42 -5.99
C PRO A 57 6.35 19.48 -4.91
N LEU A 58 5.59 19.43 -3.81
CA LEU A 58 5.76 20.37 -2.70
C LEU A 58 7.13 20.24 -2.05
N LEU A 59 7.56 19.01 -1.76
CA LEU A 59 8.87 18.73 -1.18
C LEU A 59 9.99 19.15 -2.12
N ASP A 60 9.89 18.82 -3.42
CA ASP A 60 10.89 19.17 -4.42
C ASP A 60 11.09 20.69 -4.50
N GLU A 61 10.02 21.47 -4.37
CA GLU A 61 10.10 22.93 -4.34
C GLU A 61 10.75 23.45 -3.04
N LEU A 62 10.31 22.94 -1.88
CA LEU A 62 10.75 23.43 -0.58
C LEU A 62 12.22 23.11 -0.26
N ILE A 63 12.71 21.92 -0.64
CA ILE A 63 14.11 21.54 -0.39
C ILE A 63 15.11 22.32 -1.25
N HIS A 64 14.67 22.83 -2.41
CA HIS A 64 15.49 23.63 -3.33
C HIS A 64 15.17 25.13 -3.25
N HIS A 65 14.31 25.54 -2.31
CA HIS A 65 13.88 26.92 -2.17
C HIS A 65 15.06 27.85 -1.86
N GLU A 66 15.03 29.09 -2.33
CA GLU A 66 16.16 30.05 -2.22
C GLU A 66 16.44 30.46 -0.76
N ASN A 67 15.39 30.59 0.05
CA ASN A 67 15.48 30.88 1.49
C ASN A 67 16.07 29.68 2.26
N GLU A 68 17.18 29.92 2.97
CA GLU A 68 17.87 28.90 3.78
C GLU A 68 17.01 28.36 4.93
N ASP A 69 16.22 29.20 5.58
CA ASP A 69 15.36 28.79 6.69
C ASP A 69 14.25 27.84 6.21
N VAL A 70 13.70 28.08 5.02
CA VAL A 70 12.73 27.18 4.37
C VAL A 70 13.34 25.80 4.15
N ARG A 71 14.55 25.74 3.59
CA ARG A 71 15.25 24.46 3.36
C ARG A 71 15.53 23.74 4.66
N LYS A 72 16.01 24.47 5.68
CA LYS A 72 16.34 23.94 7.00
C LYS A 72 15.11 23.35 7.70
N ASP A 73 14.01 24.09 7.77
CA ASP A 73 12.79 23.63 8.43
C ASP A 73 12.16 22.44 7.69
N THR A 74 12.26 22.43 6.35
CA THR A 74 11.85 21.28 5.54
C THR A 74 12.67 20.05 5.88
N PHE A 75 14.00 20.19 5.99
CA PHE A 75 14.89 19.10 6.38
C PHE A 75 14.61 18.57 7.80
N GLU A 76 14.38 19.46 8.78
CA GLU A 76 13.99 19.09 10.14
C GLU A 76 12.66 18.34 10.18
N LEU A 77 11.69 18.72 9.32
CA LEU A 77 10.44 18.01 9.18
C LEU A 77 10.65 16.58 8.66
N GLY A 78 11.52 16.42 7.65
CA GLY A 78 11.94 15.10 7.17
C GLY A 78 12.50 14.23 8.29
N TRP A 79 13.39 14.79 9.13
CA TRP A 79 13.97 14.09 10.28
C TRP A 79 12.96 13.74 11.35
N MET A 80 11.99 14.62 11.62
CA MET A 80 10.90 14.33 12.55
C MET A 80 10.11 13.08 12.11
N TYR A 81 9.69 13.02 10.84
CA TYR A 81 8.98 11.84 10.32
C TYR A 81 9.89 10.60 10.25
N GLY A 82 11.16 10.77 9.87
CA GLY A 82 12.15 9.68 9.86
C GLY A 82 12.36 9.07 11.25
N ARG A 83 12.46 9.90 12.30
CA ARG A 83 12.60 9.43 13.68
C ARG A 83 11.36 8.68 14.16
N ARG A 84 10.16 9.16 13.82
CA ARG A 84 8.90 8.45 14.14
C ARG A 84 8.84 7.07 13.47
N LEU A 85 9.23 6.98 12.21
CA LEU A 85 9.33 5.69 11.51
C LEU A 85 10.39 4.80 12.17
N ALA A 86 11.56 5.34 12.51
CA ALA A 86 12.62 4.61 13.19
C ALA A 86 12.20 4.10 14.58
N ASP A 87 11.43 4.88 15.34
CA ASP A 87 10.87 4.46 16.62
C ASP A 87 9.91 3.29 16.46
N LEU A 88 9.05 3.31 15.43
CA LEU A 88 8.19 2.19 15.08
C LEU A 88 9.03 0.94 14.76
N ILE A 89 10.01 1.04 13.85
CA ILE A 89 10.85 -0.12 13.48
C ILE A 89 11.64 -0.66 14.68
N CYS A 90 12.15 0.23 15.54
CA CYS A 90 12.84 -0.16 16.77
C CYS A 90 11.90 -0.92 17.72
N ALA A 91 10.69 -0.42 17.95
CA ALA A 91 9.68 -1.05 18.79
C ALA A 91 9.25 -2.42 18.25
N LEU A 92 9.18 -2.58 16.92
CA LEU A 92 8.87 -3.87 16.28
C LEU A 92 9.98 -4.90 16.54
N LYS A 93 11.25 -4.52 16.36
CA LYS A 93 12.39 -5.43 16.52
C LYS A 93 12.72 -5.75 17.98
N ASN A 94 12.64 -4.76 18.85
CA ASN A 94 13.07 -4.83 20.24
C ASN A 94 12.04 -4.12 21.13
N PRO A 95 10.85 -4.72 21.31
CA PRO A 95 9.79 -4.11 22.11
C PRO A 95 10.18 -4.07 23.59
N THR A 96 9.84 -2.97 24.25
CA THR A 96 9.80 -2.90 25.72
C THR A 96 8.56 -3.61 26.25
N GLU A 97 8.57 -3.98 27.53
CA GLU A 97 7.37 -4.56 28.18
C GLU A 97 6.15 -3.63 28.08
N SER A 98 6.35 -2.32 28.19
CA SER A 98 5.27 -1.34 28.00
C SER A 98 4.67 -1.42 26.60
N GLN A 99 5.52 -1.52 25.56
CA GLN A 99 5.04 -1.63 24.17
C GLN A 99 4.33 -2.97 23.90
N LYS A 100 4.79 -4.07 24.52
CA LYS A 100 4.06 -5.35 24.49
C LYS A 100 2.67 -5.23 25.12
N LEU A 101 2.58 -4.57 26.27
CA LEU A 101 1.32 -4.32 26.98
C LEU A 101 0.36 -3.40 26.20
N GLU A 102 0.87 -2.47 25.40
CA GLU A 102 0.06 -1.65 24.50
C GLU A 102 -0.45 -2.43 23.28
N ASN A 103 0.19 -3.55 22.94
CA ASN A 103 -0.08 -4.34 21.72
C ASN A 103 -0.46 -5.79 22.05
N LEU A 104 -1.36 -6.01 23.02
CA LEU A 104 -1.75 -7.34 23.55
C LEU A 104 -2.22 -8.37 22.51
N ARG A 105 -2.64 -7.91 21.32
CA ARG A 105 -2.99 -8.82 20.22
C ARG A 105 -1.78 -9.61 19.70
N TRP A 106 -0.57 -9.07 19.83
CA TRP A 106 0.67 -9.71 19.39
C TRP A 106 1.24 -10.58 20.50
N LYS A 107 1.41 -11.86 20.19
CA LYS A 107 2.03 -12.88 21.04
C LYS A 107 3.55 -12.91 20.84
N GLU A 108 4.28 -13.59 21.73
CA GLU A 108 5.73 -13.77 21.67
C GLU A 108 6.25 -14.23 20.30
N GLU A 109 5.53 -15.13 19.61
CA GLU A 109 5.88 -15.55 18.24
C GLU A 109 5.95 -14.39 17.22
N HIS A 110 5.07 -13.39 17.36
CA HIS A 110 5.04 -12.21 16.49
C HIS A 110 6.24 -11.30 16.74
N TRP A 111 6.58 -11.10 18.02
CA TRP A 111 7.75 -10.32 18.44
C TRP A 111 9.05 -11.00 18.03
N ALA A 112 9.16 -12.32 18.26
CA ALA A 112 10.29 -13.13 17.83
C ALA A 112 10.48 -13.07 16.31
N TYR A 113 9.40 -13.12 15.54
CA TYR A 113 9.45 -13.00 14.09
C TYR A 113 10.02 -11.64 13.65
N TRP A 114 9.57 -10.52 14.22
CA TRP A 114 10.13 -9.20 13.93
C TRP A 114 11.58 -9.04 14.37
N HIS A 115 11.94 -9.59 15.52
CA HIS A 115 13.31 -9.63 16.00
C HIS A 115 14.24 -10.30 14.96
N ASP A 116 13.75 -11.36 14.30
CA ASP A 116 14.52 -12.11 13.30
C ASP A 116 14.63 -11.43 11.94
N ILE A 117 13.82 -10.42 11.61
CA ILE A 117 13.91 -9.70 10.31
C ILE A 117 15.31 -9.10 10.10
N LYS A 118 15.91 -9.31 8.93
CA LYS A 118 17.25 -8.79 8.58
C LYS A 118 17.26 -7.81 7.42
N TYR A 119 16.24 -7.85 6.58
CA TYR A 119 16.10 -6.95 5.44
C TYR A 119 14.80 -6.17 5.57
N LEU A 120 14.87 -4.85 5.42
CA LEU A 120 13.71 -3.98 5.38
C LEU A 120 13.72 -3.22 4.06
N TYR A 121 12.66 -3.39 3.27
CA TYR A 121 12.40 -2.57 2.11
C TYR A 121 11.31 -1.56 2.43
N LEU A 122 11.60 -0.28 2.20
CA LEU A 122 10.63 0.80 2.21
C LEU A 122 10.22 1.13 0.78
N MET A 123 8.91 1.11 0.53
CA MET A 123 8.32 1.35 -0.79
C MET A 123 7.17 2.35 -0.70
N GLY A 124 6.64 2.78 -1.85
CA GLY A 124 5.49 3.67 -1.94
C GLY A 124 5.85 5.13 -2.18
N GLY A 125 4.83 5.98 -2.28
CA GLY A 125 4.98 7.37 -2.69
C GLY A 125 5.87 8.19 -1.77
N LEU A 126 5.75 7.99 -0.46
CA LEU A 126 6.56 8.71 0.52
C LEU A 126 8.00 8.18 0.60
N ALA A 127 8.19 6.87 0.40
CA ALA A 127 9.54 6.28 0.25
C ALA A 127 10.25 6.75 -1.02
N SER A 128 9.50 7.13 -2.06
CA SER A 128 10.03 7.68 -3.32
C SER A 128 10.17 9.21 -3.30
N SER A 129 10.09 9.84 -2.13
CA SER A 129 10.24 11.29 -1.98
C SER A 129 11.71 11.67 -1.74
N PRO A 130 12.04 12.98 -1.73
CA PRO A 130 13.37 13.46 -1.31
C PRO A 130 13.78 13.06 0.12
N TYR A 131 12.86 12.55 0.94
CA TYR A 131 13.17 12.08 2.30
C TYR A 131 13.67 10.64 2.40
N HIS A 132 13.86 9.94 1.27
CA HIS A 132 14.28 8.53 1.28
C HIS A 132 15.56 8.28 2.11
N ASP A 133 16.58 9.12 1.94
CA ASP A 133 17.85 8.99 2.67
C ASP A 133 17.68 9.30 4.15
N ILE A 134 16.84 10.29 4.48
CA ILE A 134 16.52 10.64 5.88
C ILE A 134 15.85 9.46 6.58
N PHE A 135 14.88 8.81 5.94
CA PHE A 135 14.20 7.64 6.52
C PHE A 135 15.17 6.49 6.72
N LYS A 136 16.01 6.19 5.73
CA LYS A 136 17.05 5.17 5.84
C LYS A 136 17.99 5.46 7.01
N GLN A 137 18.53 6.68 7.06
CA GLN A 137 19.49 7.07 8.08
C GLN A 137 18.88 7.03 9.48
N ALA A 138 17.67 7.59 9.66
CA ALA A 138 16.99 7.59 10.96
C ALA A 138 16.76 6.17 11.50
N ILE A 139 16.42 5.21 10.64
CA ILE A 139 16.26 3.80 11.04
C ILE A 139 17.62 3.21 11.45
N LEU A 140 18.66 3.39 10.64
CA LEU A 140 19.99 2.83 10.90
C LEU A 140 20.64 3.40 12.17
N GLU A 141 20.31 4.64 12.55
CA GLU A 141 20.75 5.25 13.81
C GLU A 141 20.19 4.51 15.05
N LYS A 142 18.97 3.96 14.96
CA LYS A 142 18.32 3.24 16.07
C LYS A 142 18.46 1.72 15.97
N VAL A 143 18.58 1.17 14.76
CA VAL A 143 18.51 -0.26 14.48
C VAL A 143 19.67 -0.68 13.59
N LYS A 144 20.80 -1.02 14.23
CA LYS A 144 22.08 -1.26 13.54
C LYS A 144 22.19 -2.61 12.83
N ASP A 145 21.38 -3.60 13.21
CA ASP A 145 21.46 -4.98 12.69
C ASP A 145 20.47 -5.25 11.55
N LEU A 146 19.91 -4.19 10.96
CA LEU A 146 18.92 -4.24 9.89
C LEU A 146 19.50 -3.65 8.61
N ASP A 147 19.40 -4.39 7.50
CA ASP A 147 19.76 -3.89 6.17
C ASP A 147 18.55 -3.18 5.55
N VAL A 148 18.64 -1.86 5.42
CA VAL A 148 17.52 -1.00 5.01
C VAL A 148 17.71 -0.54 3.57
N HIS A 149 16.75 -0.92 2.73
CA HIS A 149 16.63 -0.57 1.32
C HIS A 149 15.44 0.37 1.15
N VAL A 150 15.64 1.50 0.50
CA VAL A 150 14.54 2.43 0.18
C VAL A 150 14.44 2.50 -1.33
N GLU A 151 13.32 2.01 -1.86
CA GLU A 151 13.15 1.90 -3.29
C GLU A 151 12.67 3.22 -3.87
N GLN A 152 13.55 3.85 -4.65
CA GLN A 152 13.21 5.00 -5.48
C GLN A 152 12.23 4.56 -6.58
N ASP A 153 11.28 5.42 -6.93
CA ASP A 153 10.26 5.16 -7.97
C ASP A 153 9.40 3.90 -7.76
N SER A 154 9.03 3.64 -6.51
CA SER A 154 8.20 2.49 -6.14
C SER A 154 6.69 2.73 -6.23
N GLN A 155 6.25 3.88 -6.77
CA GLN A 155 4.85 4.29 -6.78
C GLN A 155 3.92 3.33 -7.54
N ASP A 156 4.40 2.70 -8.60
CA ASP A 156 3.61 1.79 -9.44
C ASP A 156 3.94 0.31 -9.17
N LYS A 157 4.73 -0.01 -8.15
CA LYS A 157 5.12 -1.40 -7.89
C LYS A 157 3.94 -2.30 -7.51
N ALA A 158 2.90 -1.76 -6.86
CA ALA A 158 1.69 -2.54 -6.59
C ALA A 158 0.97 -2.90 -7.89
N LEU A 159 0.90 -1.95 -8.83
CA LEU A 159 0.29 -2.14 -10.15
C LEU A 159 0.99 -3.22 -10.98
N TYR A 160 2.32 -3.30 -10.94
CA TYR A 160 3.05 -4.28 -11.76
C TYR A 160 3.41 -5.58 -11.03
N GLY A 161 3.28 -5.61 -9.70
CA GLY A 161 3.79 -6.69 -8.85
C GLY A 161 3.21 -8.05 -9.19
N MET A 162 1.89 -8.15 -9.30
CA MET A 162 1.21 -9.41 -9.63
C MET A 162 1.69 -10.02 -10.96
N LEU A 163 2.06 -9.19 -11.95
CA LEU A 163 2.51 -9.69 -13.25
C LEU A 163 3.79 -10.54 -13.15
N MET A 164 4.59 -10.38 -12.10
CA MET A 164 5.79 -11.20 -11.86
C MET A 164 5.46 -12.69 -11.69
N ARG A 165 4.20 -13.03 -11.37
CA ARG A 165 3.71 -14.40 -11.24
C ARG A 165 3.17 -14.98 -12.54
N TYR A 166 3.00 -14.16 -13.58
CA TYR A 166 2.33 -14.54 -14.83
C TYR A 166 3.23 -14.28 -16.03
N PRO A 167 4.01 -15.30 -16.48
CA PRO A 167 5.03 -15.10 -17.49
C PRO A 167 4.46 -14.85 -18.89
N SER A 168 3.20 -15.17 -19.18
CA SER A 168 2.61 -15.01 -20.51
C SER A 168 1.10 -14.86 -20.47
N GLY A 169 0.58 -13.91 -21.24
CA GLY A 169 -0.85 -13.62 -21.33
C GLY A 169 -1.13 -12.16 -21.62
N HIS A 170 -2.41 -11.82 -21.71
CA HIS A 170 -2.90 -10.46 -21.89
C HIS A 170 -3.62 -10.06 -20.62
N TYR A 171 -3.24 -8.92 -20.03
CA TYR A 171 -3.69 -8.53 -18.71
C TYR A 171 -4.13 -7.08 -18.69
N VAL A 172 -5.31 -6.83 -18.12
CA VAL A 172 -5.61 -5.54 -17.50
C VAL A 172 -5.26 -5.67 -16.02
N VAL A 173 -4.38 -4.79 -15.56
CA VAL A 173 -3.87 -4.82 -14.19
C VAL A 173 -4.29 -3.56 -13.48
N PHE A 174 -4.74 -3.73 -12.26
CA PHE A 174 -5.25 -2.66 -11.43
C PHE A 174 -4.56 -2.62 -10.07
N ASP A 175 -4.37 -1.40 -9.58
CA ASP A 175 -4.05 -1.11 -8.18
C ASP A 175 -5.20 -0.30 -7.59
N PHE A 176 -6.09 -1.01 -6.88
CA PHE A 176 -7.26 -0.46 -6.20
C PHE A 176 -6.83 0.14 -4.85
N GLY A 177 -6.27 1.34 -4.92
CA GLY A 177 -5.92 2.17 -3.77
C GLY A 177 -7.10 3.02 -3.26
N GLN A 178 -6.91 3.67 -2.10
CA GLN A 178 -7.98 4.43 -1.44
C GLN A 178 -8.36 5.75 -2.13
N SER A 179 -7.41 6.39 -2.83
CA SER A 179 -7.65 7.69 -3.49
C SER A 179 -7.88 7.53 -4.99
N PHE A 180 -7.10 6.67 -5.64
CA PHE A 180 -7.14 6.41 -7.07
C PHE A 180 -6.97 4.92 -7.34
N ILE A 181 -7.63 4.46 -8.40
CA ILE A 181 -7.43 3.16 -9.02
C ILE A 181 -6.46 3.37 -10.18
N LYS A 182 -5.22 2.88 -10.03
CA LYS A 182 -4.28 2.88 -11.15
C LYS A 182 -4.56 1.68 -12.04
N ARG A 183 -4.32 1.83 -13.34
CA ARG A 183 -4.62 0.80 -14.33
C ARG A 183 -3.61 0.79 -15.46
N THR A 184 -3.33 -0.40 -15.97
CA THR A 184 -2.43 -0.62 -17.10
C THR A 184 -2.88 -1.84 -17.88
N TYR A 185 -2.59 -1.85 -19.17
CA TYR A 185 -2.72 -3.04 -20.00
C TYR A 185 -1.35 -3.55 -20.40
N VAL A 186 -1.14 -4.86 -20.23
CA VAL A 186 0.15 -5.51 -20.47
C VAL A 186 -0.06 -6.80 -21.25
N VAL A 187 0.72 -6.97 -22.32
CA VAL A 187 0.90 -8.27 -22.98
C VAL A 187 2.24 -8.81 -22.57
N ARG A 188 2.26 -10.01 -21.98
CA ARG A 188 3.48 -10.69 -21.56
C ARG A 188 3.77 -11.92 -22.41
N LYS A 189 5.05 -12.18 -22.64
CA LYS A 189 5.56 -13.41 -23.25
C LYS A 189 6.90 -13.78 -22.61
N LEU A 190 7.03 -15.03 -22.15
CA LEU A 190 8.26 -15.56 -21.52
C LEU A 190 8.83 -14.67 -20.39
N GLY A 191 7.95 -14.05 -19.60
CA GLY A 191 8.35 -13.18 -18.49
C GLY A 191 8.62 -11.73 -18.89
N GLU A 192 8.57 -11.38 -20.18
CA GLU A 192 8.81 -10.02 -20.66
C GLU A 192 7.50 -9.30 -21.00
N ASN A 193 7.45 -8.00 -20.74
CA ASN A 193 6.36 -7.14 -21.17
C ASN A 193 6.59 -6.73 -22.63
N ILE A 194 5.82 -7.30 -23.56
CA ILE A 194 5.90 -6.99 -25.00
C ILE A 194 5.12 -5.72 -25.33
N ILE A 195 3.98 -5.53 -24.65
CA ILE A 195 3.18 -4.32 -24.73
C ILE A 195 2.93 -3.83 -23.32
N THR A 196 3.06 -2.52 -23.09
CA THR A 196 2.64 -1.86 -21.86
C THR A 196 1.97 -0.54 -22.22
N ARG A 197 0.71 -0.38 -21.81
CA ARG A 197 -0.07 0.84 -21.96
C ARG A 197 -0.57 1.25 -20.58
N LYS A 198 0.14 2.19 -19.94
CA LYS A 198 -0.34 2.85 -18.72
C LYS A 198 -1.56 3.71 -19.08
N LEU A 199 -2.61 3.60 -18.28
CA LEU A 199 -3.86 4.31 -18.49
C LEU A 199 -4.03 5.37 -17.40
N GLU A 200 -4.86 6.37 -17.69
CA GLU A 200 -5.16 7.40 -16.70
C GLU A 200 -5.82 6.79 -15.45
N PRO A 201 -5.35 7.16 -14.24
CA PRO A 201 -5.96 6.70 -13.00
C PRO A 201 -7.42 7.15 -12.88
N ILE A 202 -8.26 6.32 -12.26
CA ILE A 202 -9.65 6.63 -11.96
C ILE A 202 -9.76 7.02 -10.48
N GLN A 203 -10.50 8.07 -10.15
CA GLN A 203 -10.75 8.42 -8.75
C GLN A 203 -11.54 7.29 -8.06
N ALA A 204 -11.06 6.81 -6.92
CA ALA A 204 -11.78 5.80 -6.16
C ALA A 204 -13.08 6.38 -5.58
N SER A 205 -14.12 5.55 -5.50
CA SER A 205 -15.46 5.94 -5.03
C SER A 205 -16.04 4.83 -4.14
N HIS A 206 -16.99 5.19 -3.27
CA HIS A 206 -17.71 4.28 -2.38
C HIS A 206 -16.80 3.53 -1.40
N LEU A 207 -15.78 4.20 -0.87
CA LEU A 207 -14.85 3.64 0.13
C LEU A 207 -15.07 4.18 1.54
N GLU A 208 -15.93 5.18 1.68
CA GLU A 208 -16.36 5.71 2.96
C GLU A 208 -17.10 4.66 3.81
N ALA A 209 -17.12 4.83 5.13
CA ALA A 209 -17.97 3.98 5.95
C ALA A 209 -19.44 4.26 5.60
N PRO A 210 -20.28 3.23 5.35
CA PRO A 210 -21.69 3.46 5.13
C PRO A 210 -22.32 3.99 6.42
N LYS A 211 -23.37 4.80 6.25
CA LYS A 211 -24.25 5.17 7.37
C LYS A 211 -24.89 3.90 7.94
N GLU A 212 -25.16 3.90 9.24
CA GLU A 212 -25.82 2.79 9.93
C GLU A 212 -27.03 2.30 9.12
N ASP A 213 -27.20 0.99 9.01
CA ASP A 213 -28.24 0.25 8.24
C ASP A 213 -28.04 -0.01 6.72
N ARG A 214 -27.06 0.63 6.04
CA ARG A 214 -26.91 0.50 4.56
C ARG A 214 -25.72 -0.33 4.06
N PHE A 215 -25.20 -1.25 4.86
CA PHE A 215 -23.99 -2.04 4.51
C PHE A 215 -24.12 -2.80 3.18
N MET A 216 -25.22 -3.55 2.99
CA MET A 216 -25.44 -4.34 1.78
C MET A 216 -25.51 -3.45 0.54
N LYS A 217 -26.32 -2.39 0.61
CA LYS A 217 -26.51 -1.46 -0.52
C LYS A 217 -25.20 -0.75 -0.89
N HIS A 218 -24.42 -0.35 0.09
CA HIS A 218 -23.13 0.28 -0.14
C HIS A 218 -22.12 -0.70 -0.77
N ALA A 219 -22.11 -1.97 -0.34
CA ALA A 219 -21.28 -2.99 -0.97
C ALA A 219 -21.69 -3.25 -2.43
N GLU A 220 -22.99 -3.30 -2.73
CA GLU A 220 -23.50 -3.41 -4.11
C GLU A 220 -23.06 -2.23 -5.00
N ASP A 221 -23.11 -1.01 -4.46
CA ASP A 221 -22.71 0.20 -5.19
C ASP A 221 -21.20 0.21 -5.46
N LEU A 222 -20.38 -0.15 -4.47
CA LEU A 222 -18.93 -0.34 -4.66
C LEU A 222 -18.62 -1.46 -5.66
N ASN A 223 -19.30 -2.61 -5.58
CA ASN A 223 -19.11 -3.72 -6.51
C ASN A 223 -19.48 -3.31 -7.95
N ARG A 224 -20.58 -2.58 -8.13
CA ARG A 224 -20.97 -2.05 -9.45
C ARG A 224 -19.92 -1.11 -10.00
N PHE A 225 -19.37 -0.23 -9.17
CA PHE A 225 -18.28 0.66 -9.55
C PHE A 225 -17.02 -0.11 -9.98
N ILE A 226 -16.64 -1.17 -9.26
CA ILE A 226 -15.51 -2.05 -9.61
C ILE A 226 -15.76 -2.74 -10.96
N LEU A 227 -16.93 -3.35 -11.17
CA LEU A 227 -17.28 -4.00 -12.43
C LEU A 227 -17.21 -3.03 -13.61
N GLN A 228 -17.83 -1.85 -13.46
CA GLN A 228 -17.86 -0.83 -14.51
C GLN A 228 -16.44 -0.37 -14.84
N THR A 229 -15.61 -0.13 -13.82
CA THR A 229 -14.20 0.25 -13.98
C THR A 229 -13.41 -0.78 -14.79
N ILE A 230 -13.62 -2.07 -14.51
CA ILE A 230 -12.94 -3.16 -15.22
C ILE A 230 -13.43 -3.25 -16.67
N ILE A 231 -14.74 -3.22 -16.88
CA ILE A 231 -15.37 -3.34 -18.21
C ILE A 231 -14.97 -2.15 -19.10
N ASP A 232 -15.04 -0.92 -18.59
CA ASP A 232 -14.65 0.28 -19.34
C ASP A 232 -13.17 0.24 -19.70
N THR A 233 -12.32 -0.25 -18.79
CA THR A 233 -10.89 -0.41 -19.07
C THR A 233 -10.63 -1.44 -20.17
N LEU A 234 -11.31 -2.60 -20.13
CA LEU A 234 -11.23 -3.62 -21.19
C LEU A 234 -11.65 -3.07 -22.56
N HIS A 235 -12.71 -2.25 -22.59
CA HIS A 235 -13.16 -1.58 -23.81
C HIS A 235 -12.16 -0.52 -24.30
N GLU A 236 -11.61 0.31 -23.40
CA GLU A 236 -10.63 1.36 -23.73
C GLU A 236 -9.34 0.81 -24.35
N VAL A 237 -8.93 -0.39 -23.94
CA VAL A 237 -7.76 -1.08 -24.49
C VAL A 237 -8.10 -1.96 -25.70
N SER A 238 -9.39 -2.09 -26.03
CA SER A 238 -9.89 -2.91 -27.13
C SER A 238 -9.44 -4.38 -27.07
N ASP A 239 -9.20 -4.88 -25.85
CA ASP A 239 -8.91 -6.28 -25.60
C ASP A 239 -9.86 -6.80 -24.52
N THR A 240 -11.05 -7.22 -24.96
CA THR A 240 -12.05 -7.79 -24.09
C THR A 240 -11.72 -9.20 -23.64
N GLN A 241 -10.65 -9.83 -24.15
CA GLN A 241 -10.22 -11.18 -23.76
C GLN A 241 -9.17 -11.18 -22.65
N ALA A 242 -8.55 -10.04 -22.35
CA ALA A 242 -7.56 -9.91 -21.30
C ALA A 242 -8.08 -10.41 -19.93
N ASP A 243 -7.19 -11.05 -19.19
CA ASP A 243 -7.45 -11.44 -17.80
C ASP A 243 -7.23 -10.26 -16.86
N VAL A 244 -7.82 -10.34 -15.68
CA VAL A 244 -7.89 -9.23 -14.73
C VAL A 244 -7.03 -9.54 -13.51
N LEU A 245 -6.00 -8.73 -13.27
CA LEU A 245 -5.16 -8.82 -12.08
C LEU A 245 -5.41 -7.59 -11.21
N ILE A 246 -5.72 -7.80 -9.93
CA ILE A 246 -6.12 -6.74 -9.01
C ILE A 246 -5.26 -6.78 -7.75
N SER A 247 -4.40 -5.80 -7.57
CA SER A 247 -3.89 -5.47 -6.24
C SER A 247 -4.89 -4.56 -5.54
N ILE A 248 -5.23 -4.84 -4.28
CA ILE A 248 -6.27 -4.11 -3.55
C ILE A 248 -5.78 -3.69 -2.15
N ALA A 249 -6.19 -2.51 -1.71
CA ALA A 249 -5.90 -1.97 -0.38
C ALA A 249 -6.74 -2.64 0.72
N ASN A 250 -6.71 -3.96 0.78
CA ASN A 250 -7.32 -4.82 1.79
C ASN A 250 -6.57 -6.17 1.86
N TYR A 251 -6.52 -6.80 3.03
CA TYR A 251 -5.93 -8.13 3.17
C TYR A 251 -6.75 -9.17 2.40
N VAL A 252 -6.07 -9.96 1.57
CA VAL A 252 -6.71 -11.00 0.74
C VAL A 252 -6.17 -12.35 1.17
N ASN A 253 -7.07 -13.29 1.47
CA ASN A 253 -6.75 -14.68 1.74
C ASN A 253 -7.51 -15.60 0.79
N GLN A 254 -6.82 -16.16 -0.22
CA GLN A 254 -7.42 -17.07 -1.20
C GLN A 254 -8.70 -16.50 -1.87
N GLY A 255 -8.70 -15.20 -2.18
CA GLY A 255 -9.84 -14.49 -2.76
C GLY A 255 -10.87 -13.96 -1.76
N GLU A 256 -10.73 -14.28 -0.47
CA GLU A 256 -11.53 -13.72 0.62
C GLU A 256 -10.93 -12.38 1.08
N LEU A 257 -11.77 -11.35 1.16
CA LEU A 257 -11.37 -10.05 1.68
C LEU A 257 -11.47 -10.02 3.20
N ASN A 258 -10.53 -9.36 3.88
CA ASN A 258 -10.68 -9.11 5.30
C ASN A 258 -11.91 -8.21 5.55
N PRO A 259 -12.89 -8.69 6.33
CA PRO A 259 -14.13 -7.96 6.56
C PRO A 259 -13.89 -6.60 7.20
N GLY A 260 -14.67 -5.61 6.78
CA GLY A 260 -14.59 -4.26 7.33
C GLY A 260 -15.81 -3.42 7.00
N LYS A 261 -16.09 -2.43 7.85
CA LYS A 261 -17.18 -1.47 7.63
C LYS A 261 -16.80 -0.32 6.68
N SER A 262 -15.61 -0.30 6.11
CA SER A 262 -15.14 0.79 5.24
C SER A 262 -14.11 0.24 4.24
N SER A 263 -13.76 1.05 3.24
CA SER A 263 -12.91 0.65 2.13
C SER A 263 -13.45 -0.62 1.44
N TYR A 264 -12.57 -1.39 0.80
CA TYR A 264 -12.92 -2.63 0.13
C TYR A 264 -13.39 -3.76 1.05
N GLY A 265 -13.22 -3.62 2.37
CA GLY A 265 -13.63 -4.66 3.34
C GLY A 265 -15.15 -4.86 3.39
N VAL A 266 -15.94 -3.87 2.95
CA VAL A 266 -17.39 -3.96 2.92
C VAL A 266 -17.89 -4.99 1.90
N LEU A 267 -17.08 -5.32 0.88
CA LEU A 267 -17.42 -6.30 -0.16
C LEU A 267 -17.55 -7.72 0.38
N SER A 268 -17.00 -8.01 1.57
CA SER A 268 -17.14 -9.32 2.23
C SER A 268 -18.59 -9.66 2.61
N VAL A 269 -19.50 -8.68 2.57
CA VAL A 269 -20.94 -8.93 2.81
C VAL A 269 -21.66 -9.51 1.60
N LEU A 270 -21.09 -9.36 0.40
CA LEU A 270 -21.68 -9.87 -0.84
C LEU A 270 -21.36 -11.36 -1.07
N SER A 271 -20.16 -11.77 -0.67
CA SER A 271 -19.67 -13.14 -0.82
C SER A 271 -18.55 -13.41 0.18
N SER A 272 -18.46 -14.66 0.66
CA SER A 272 -17.31 -15.11 1.45
C SER A 272 -16.01 -15.06 0.63
N ASN A 273 -16.08 -15.35 -0.67
CA ASN A 273 -14.98 -15.27 -1.61
C ASN A 273 -15.31 -14.24 -2.70
N TYR A 274 -14.77 -13.03 -2.55
CA TYR A 274 -15.08 -11.92 -3.45
C TYR A 274 -14.40 -12.06 -4.82
N GLU A 275 -13.21 -12.68 -4.88
CA GLU A 275 -12.53 -12.96 -6.16
C GLU A 275 -13.41 -13.83 -7.08
N ASN A 276 -13.95 -14.94 -6.55
CA ASN A 276 -14.85 -15.82 -7.30
C ASN A 276 -16.16 -15.12 -7.67
N TYR A 277 -16.73 -14.34 -6.75
CA TYR A 277 -17.95 -13.57 -7.01
C TYR A 277 -17.76 -12.56 -8.15
N LEU A 278 -16.66 -11.80 -8.12
CA LEU A 278 -16.32 -10.83 -9.16
C LEU A 278 -16.07 -11.51 -10.51
N LYS A 279 -15.36 -12.65 -10.49
CA LYS A 279 -15.12 -13.47 -11.68
C LYS A 279 -16.41 -13.96 -12.33
N GLU A 280 -17.37 -14.45 -11.55
CA GLU A 280 -18.66 -14.93 -12.04
C GLU A 280 -19.45 -13.80 -12.70
N GLN A 281 -19.55 -12.64 -12.04
CA GLN A 281 -20.27 -11.49 -12.58
C GLN A 281 -19.63 -10.93 -13.86
N LEU A 282 -18.29 -10.81 -13.89
CA LEU A 282 -17.59 -10.39 -15.10
C LEU A 282 -17.76 -11.40 -16.24
N SER A 283 -17.74 -12.70 -15.92
CA SER A 283 -17.92 -13.75 -16.93
C SER A 283 -19.31 -13.72 -17.55
N GLU A 284 -20.34 -13.46 -16.74
CA GLU A 284 -21.71 -13.29 -17.21
C GLU A 284 -21.85 -12.04 -18.09
N LEU A 285 -21.36 -10.89 -17.62
CA LEU A 285 -21.46 -9.61 -18.33
C LEU A 285 -20.68 -9.61 -19.65
N LEU A 286 -19.50 -10.23 -19.70
CA LEU A 286 -18.66 -10.33 -20.89
C LEU A 286 -18.98 -11.54 -21.77
N LYS A 287 -19.91 -12.41 -21.34
CA LYS A 287 -20.30 -13.65 -22.04
C LYS A 287 -19.12 -14.55 -22.41
N ARG A 288 -18.12 -14.61 -21.52
CA ARG A 288 -16.93 -15.46 -21.67
C ARG A 288 -16.42 -15.87 -20.30
N ARG A 289 -15.53 -16.84 -20.26
CA ARG A 289 -14.77 -17.10 -19.04
C ARG A 289 -13.73 -15.98 -18.85
N VAL A 290 -13.77 -15.34 -17.68
CA VAL A 290 -12.77 -14.36 -17.25
C VAL A 290 -11.93 -14.99 -16.14
N HIS A 291 -10.62 -14.76 -16.15
CA HIS A 291 -9.81 -15.00 -14.96
C HIS A 291 -9.61 -13.69 -14.20
N VAL A 292 -9.90 -13.74 -12.91
CA VAL A 292 -9.70 -12.63 -11.97
C VAL A 292 -8.80 -13.15 -10.88
N MET A 293 -7.77 -12.38 -10.53
CA MET A 293 -6.88 -12.68 -9.42
C MET A 293 -6.80 -11.46 -8.52
N LEU A 294 -6.93 -11.67 -7.22
CA LEU A 294 -6.94 -10.63 -6.20
C LEU A 294 -5.78 -10.82 -5.23
N GLU A 295 -5.04 -9.76 -4.94
CA GLU A 295 -3.92 -9.79 -4.00
C GLU A 295 -3.85 -8.49 -3.19
N HIS A 296 -3.35 -8.56 -1.96
CA HIS A 296 -3.10 -7.37 -1.15
C HIS A 296 -1.99 -6.52 -1.80
N ASP A 297 -2.17 -5.19 -1.81
CA ASP A 297 -1.26 -4.24 -2.46
C ASP A 297 0.22 -4.38 -2.04
N ALA A 298 0.51 -4.50 -0.75
CA ALA A 298 1.88 -4.65 -0.26
C ALA A 298 2.49 -6.02 -0.64
N THR A 299 1.66 -7.06 -0.71
CA THR A 299 2.09 -8.38 -1.20
C THR A 299 2.45 -8.30 -2.68
N SER A 300 1.63 -7.61 -3.49
CA SER A 300 1.95 -7.35 -4.88
C SER A 300 3.27 -6.60 -5.02
N MET A 301 3.47 -5.53 -4.23
CA MET A 301 4.74 -4.78 -4.22
C MET A 301 5.95 -5.66 -3.88
N SER A 302 5.81 -6.62 -2.96
CA SER A 302 6.91 -7.49 -2.54
C SER A 302 7.45 -8.41 -3.65
N HIS A 303 6.73 -8.61 -4.75
CA HIS A 303 7.24 -9.39 -5.89
C HIS A 303 8.38 -8.68 -6.63
N HIS A 304 8.57 -7.37 -6.41
CA HIS A 304 9.65 -6.58 -7.02
C HIS A 304 10.95 -6.58 -6.22
N VAL A 305 10.96 -7.10 -4.99
CA VAL A 305 12.19 -7.15 -4.19
C VAL A 305 12.86 -8.51 -4.32
N LEU A 306 14.13 -8.57 -3.92
CA LEU A 306 14.85 -9.84 -3.84
C LEU A 306 14.13 -10.80 -2.90
N GLN A 307 13.81 -12.00 -3.39
CA GLN A 307 13.06 -13.02 -2.66
C GLN A 307 13.95 -13.71 -1.62
N ARG A 308 14.30 -12.98 -0.57
CA ARG A 308 15.20 -13.41 0.51
C ARG A 308 14.41 -13.61 1.80
N PRO A 309 14.60 -14.74 2.52
CA PRO A 309 14.03 -14.95 3.85
C PRO A 309 14.34 -13.82 4.82
N LYS A 310 13.49 -13.65 5.84
CA LYS A 310 13.63 -12.63 6.90
C LYS A 310 13.59 -11.20 6.34
N THR A 311 12.74 -10.98 5.34
CA THR A 311 12.55 -9.68 4.72
C THR A 311 11.16 -9.13 5.05
N ALA A 312 11.11 -7.88 5.49
CA ALA A 312 9.88 -7.11 5.59
C ALA A 312 9.85 -6.08 4.46
N VAL A 313 8.69 -5.95 3.80
CA VAL A 313 8.41 -4.89 2.83
C VAL A 313 7.32 -4.01 3.44
N ILE A 314 7.64 -2.75 3.71
CA ILE A 314 6.70 -1.76 4.25
C ILE A 314 6.42 -0.72 3.17
N THR A 315 5.14 -0.52 2.88
CA THR A 315 4.70 0.52 1.95
C THR A 315 4.28 1.76 2.72
N LEU A 316 4.79 2.92 2.30
CA LEU A 316 4.55 4.24 2.86
C LEU A 316 3.60 5.00 1.91
N GLY A 317 2.32 4.67 1.99
CA GLY A 317 1.22 5.33 1.28
C GLY A 317 0.24 5.98 2.25
N THR A 318 -1.01 6.20 1.83
CA THR A 318 -2.11 6.75 2.66
C THR A 318 -2.22 6.04 4.02
N ALA A 319 -1.94 4.75 4.02
CA ALA A 319 -1.76 3.91 5.19
C ALA A 319 -0.49 3.06 5.01
N PHE A 320 0.01 2.49 6.10
CA PHE A 320 1.06 1.48 6.04
C PHE A 320 0.53 0.19 5.41
N GLY A 321 1.20 -0.31 4.38
CA GLY A 321 1.08 -1.69 3.94
C GLY A 321 2.27 -2.52 4.43
N ILE A 322 2.06 -3.82 4.60
CA ILE A 322 3.15 -4.73 4.97
C ILE A 322 3.02 -6.08 4.26
N ALA A 323 4.16 -6.60 3.84
CA ALA A 323 4.35 -7.97 3.41
C ALA A 323 5.66 -8.54 3.96
N PHE A 324 5.75 -9.86 4.02
CA PHE A 324 6.95 -10.56 4.44
C PHE A 324 7.39 -11.58 3.39
N ILE A 325 8.69 -11.81 3.29
CA ILE A 325 9.28 -12.86 2.46
C ILE A 325 9.99 -13.83 3.39
N ASP A 326 9.60 -15.10 3.28
CA ASP A 326 9.97 -16.18 4.17
C ASP A 326 10.95 -17.16 3.54
#